data_AF-A0A353NS30-F1
#
_entry.id   AF-A0A353NS30-F1
#
_cell.length_a   1.000
_cell.length_b   1.000
_cell.length_c   1.000
_cell.angle_alpha   90.00
_cell.angle_beta   90.00
_cell.angle_gamma   90.00
#
_symmetry.space_group_name_H-M   'P 1'
#
loop_
_entity.id
_entity.type
_entity.pdbx_description
1 polymer ?
#
loop_
_entity_poly.entity_id
_entity_poly.type
_entity_poly.pdbx_seq_one_letter_code
_entity_poly.pdbx_strand_id
1 'polypeptide(L)'
;PKDPIVVSPDVGGVTRARDLASRMETSIAIIDKRRPRPNETEVLHLVGDVKGKTAIVVDDIIDSGGTLVKAVEALIARGAKDVYACCTHPVLSGAARQRLEASPLKEVVVTNTIPVAPEERFSRMKVLTVAPIFGEAIIRIHEDISVSRLFE
;
A
#
# COMPACT_ATOMS: atom_id res chain seq x y z
N PRO A 1 -9.30 -5.81 11.53
CA PRO A 1 -8.84 -4.62 12.30
C PRO A 1 -10.04 -3.96 12.99
N LYS A 2 -9.88 -3.42 14.21
CA LYS A 2 -10.96 -2.62 14.84
C LYS A 2 -10.84 -1.19 14.32
N ASP A 3 -11.90 -0.67 13.70
CA ASP A 3 -11.98 0.68 13.08
C ASP A 3 -10.87 0.96 12.03
N PRO A 4 -10.88 0.24 10.88
CA PRO A 4 -9.91 0.49 9.81
C PRO A 4 -10.20 1.81 9.09
N ILE A 5 -9.20 2.42 8.47
CA ILE A 5 -9.35 3.50 7.47
C ILE A 5 -8.35 3.25 6.34
N VAL A 6 -8.79 3.30 5.09
CA VAL A 6 -7.89 3.10 3.95
C VAL A 6 -7.26 4.43 3.56
N VAL A 7 -5.95 4.44 3.33
CA VAL A 7 -5.17 5.64 3.07
C VAL A 7 -4.54 5.55 1.70
N SER A 8 -4.72 6.60 0.90
CA SER A 8 -3.92 6.82 -0.30
C SER A 8 -2.65 7.61 0.03
N PRO A 9 -1.45 7.13 -0.34
CA PRO A 9 -0.18 7.79 -0.02
C PRO A 9 0.10 9.04 -0.88
N ASP A 10 -0.68 9.24 -1.94
CA ASP A 10 -0.70 10.43 -2.79
C ASP A 10 -2.08 10.61 -3.47
N VAL A 11 -2.21 11.63 -4.30
CA VAL A 11 -3.46 11.93 -5.02
C VAL A 11 -3.72 10.94 -6.18
N GLY A 12 -2.67 10.35 -6.75
CA GLY A 12 -2.78 9.43 -7.89
C GLY A 12 -3.41 8.09 -7.49
N GLY A 13 -3.14 7.62 -6.26
CA GLY A 13 -3.69 6.37 -5.73
C GLY A 13 -5.12 6.47 -5.16
N VAL A 14 -5.81 7.61 -5.26
CA VAL A 14 -7.08 7.84 -4.53
C VAL A 14 -8.19 6.90 -4.98
N THR A 15 -8.30 6.63 -6.28
CA THR A 15 -9.30 5.68 -6.81
C THR A 15 -9.08 4.28 -6.23
N ARG A 16 -7.83 3.81 -6.20
CA ARG A 16 -7.45 2.52 -5.61
C ARG A 16 -7.80 2.44 -4.12
N ALA A 17 -7.51 3.49 -3.37
CA ALA A 17 -7.86 3.58 -1.96
C ALA A 17 -9.39 3.56 -1.75
N ARG A 18 -10.15 4.26 -2.60
CA ARG A 18 -11.61 4.28 -2.56
C ARG A 18 -12.20 2.91 -2.86
N ASP A 19 -11.71 2.21 -3.86
CA ASP A 19 -12.23 0.89 -4.24
C ASP A 19 -11.99 -0.13 -3.11
N LEU A 20 -10.79 -0.13 -2.50
CA LEU A 20 -10.51 -0.98 -1.36
C LEU A 20 -11.37 -0.60 -0.14
N ALA A 21 -11.52 0.69 0.15
CA ALA A 21 -12.36 1.17 1.26
C ALA A 21 -13.82 0.76 1.10
N SER A 22 -14.36 0.83 -0.13
CA SER A 22 -15.71 0.38 -0.45
C SER A 22 -15.88 -1.12 -0.19
N ARG A 23 -14.91 -1.95 -0.60
CA ARG A 23 -14.93 -3.40 -0.35
C ARG A 23 -14.78 -3.76 1.13
N MET A 24 -14.13 -2.89 1.90
CA MET A 24 -13.93 -3.04 3.33
C MET A 24 -15.01 -2.33 4.17
N GLU A 25 -15.98 -1.68 3.53
CA GLU A 25 -17.03 -0.88 4.17
C GLU A 25 -16.48 0.16 5.15
N THR A 26 -15.43 0.88 4.75
CA THR A 26 -14.78 1.89 5.59
C THR A 26 -14.54 3.24 4.87
N SER A 27 -14.18 4.25 5.66
CA SER A 27 -13.75 5.58 5.21
C SER A 27 -12.37 5.57 4.53
N ILE A 28 -12.10 6.65 3.80
CA ILE A 28 -10.81 6.94 3.18
C ILE A 28 -10.11 8.12 3.85
N ALA A 29 -8.78 8.12 3.81
CA ALA A 29 -7.95 9.30 3.99
C ALA A 29 -6.96 9.43 2.82
N ILE A 30 -6.49 10.65 2.56
CA ILE A 30 -5.61 10.97 1.43
C ILE A 30 -4.45 11.81 1.94
N ILE A 31 -3.24 11.43 1.55
CA ILE A 31 -2.05 12.24 1.79
C ILE A 31 -1.82 13.10 0.54
N ASP A 32 -2.09 14.39 0.64
CA ASP A 32 -1.76 15.37 -0.39
C ASP A 32 -0.33 15.88 -0.16
N LYS A 33 0.59 15.47 -1.04
CA LYS A 33 1.98 15.94 -1.04
C LYS A 33 2.06 17.25 -1.80
N ARG A 34 2.28 18.36 -1.09
CA ARG A 34 2.52 19.65 -1.72
C ARG A 34 4.00 20.03 -1.65
N ARG A 35 4.52 20.48 -2.79
CA ARG A 35 5.82 21.16 -2.89
C ARG A 35 5.54 22.64 -3.13
N PRO A 36 5.77 23.52 -2.14
CA PRO A 36 5.53 24.95 -2.34
C PRO A 36 6.48 25.52 -3.40
N ARG A 37 7.73 25.03 -3.49
CA ARG A 37 8.73 25.39 -4.49
C ARG A 37 9.63 24.21 -4.88
N PRO A 38 10.28 24.24 -6.06
CA PRO A 38 11.38 23.32 -6.37
C PRO A 38 12.47 23.44 -5.30
N ASN A 39 12.88 22.32 -4.71
CA ASN A 39 13.86 22.19 -3.61
C ASN A 39 13.39 22.52 -2.17
N GLU A 40 12.11 22.80 -1.93
CA GLU A 40 11.58 22.88 -0.55
C GLU A 40 11.08 21.51 -0.04
N THR A 41 11.17 21.33 1.28
CA THR A 41 10.72 20.11 1.98
C THR A 41 9.23 19.85 1.74
N GLU A 42 8.88 18.61 1.39
CA GLU A 42 7.49 18.20 1.13
C GLU A 42 6.62 18.41 2.38
N VAL A 43 5.51 19.13 2.20
CA VAL A 43 4.48 19.24 3.24
C VAL A 43 3.42 18.17 2.97
N LEU A 44 3.20 17.30 3.97
CA LEU A 44 2.20 16.24 3.92
C LEU A 44 0.90 16.74 4.53
N HIS A 45 -0.10 17.05 3.69
CA HIS A 45 -1.44 17.39 4.15
C HIS A 45 -2.32 16.14 4.18
N LEU A 46 -2.77 15.72 5.37
CA LEU A 46 -3.71 14.60 5.48
C LEU A 46 -5.14 15.12 5.41
N VAL A 47 -5.91 14.59 4.46
CA VAL A 47 -7.36 14.76 4.37
C VAL A 47 -8.03 13.50 4.91
N GLY A 48 -8.87 13.64 5.94
CA GLY A 48 -9.52 12.53 6.65
C GLY A 48 -9.03 12.39 8.10
N ASP A 49 -9.86 11.80 8.96
CA ASP A 49 -9.54 11.59 10.38
C ASP A 49 -9.08 10.15 10.64
N VAL A 50 -7.81 10.04 11.04
CA VAL A 50 -7.11 8.77 11.31
C VAL A 50 -6.89 8.55 12.80
N LYS A 51 -7.27 9.49 13.67
CA LYS A 51 -6.94 9.44 15.10
C LYS A 51 -7.62 8.26 15.77
N GLY A 52 -6.82 7.42 16.44
CA GLY A 52 -7.28 6.20 17.12
C GLY A 52 -7.58 5.02 16.19
N LYS A 53 -7.52 5.21 14.86
CA LYS A 53 -7.88 4.20 13.85
C LYS A 53 -6.70 3.32 13.44
N THR A 54 -7.00 2.17 12.85
CA THR A 54 -5.99 1.38 12.13
C THR A 54 -5.92 1.83 10.67
N ALA A 55 -4.85 2.50 10.28
CA ALA A 55 -4.65 2.96 8.90
C ALA A 55 -4.11 1.83 8.01
N ILE A 56 -4.66 1.68 6.80
CA ILE A 56 -4.19 0.74 5.78
C ILE A 56 -3.78 1.55 4.55
N VAL A 57 -2.49 1.73 4.35
CA VAL A 57 -1.94 2.41 3.16
C VAL A 57 -1.96 1.44 1.99
N VAL A 58 -2.61 1.81 0.88
CA VAL A 58 -2.63 0.98 -0.33
C VAL A 58 -1.93 1.70 -1.48
N ASP A 59 -0.98 1.02 -2.10
CA ASP A 59 -0.32 1.50 -3.32
C ASP A 59 -0.23 0.40 -4.39
N ASP A 60 0.10 0.74 -5.63
CA ASP A 60 0.42 -0.27 -6.64
C ASP A 60 1.85 -0.76 -6.48
N ILE A 61 2.80 0.13 -6.23
CA ILE A 61 4.24 -0.17 -6.22
C ILE A 61 4.90 0.34 -4.94
N ILE A 62 5.80 -0.47 -4.38
CA ILE A 62 6.81 0.01 -3.43
C ILE A 62 8.18 -0.10 -4.10
N ASP A 63 8.72 1.05 -4.50
CA ASP A 63 10.07 1.17 -5.06
C ASP A 63 11.11 1.44 -3.96
N SER A 64 11.56 2.67 -3.78
CA SER A 64 12.56 3.01 -2.75
C SER A 64 12.05 2.98 -1.30
N GLY A 65 10.74 2.75 -1.09
CA GLY A 65 10.07 2.79 0.23
C GLY A 65 9.90 4.19 0.86
N GLY A 66 10.50 5.23 0.29
CA GLY A 66 10.51 6.58 0.89
C GLY A 66 9.11 7.19 1.02
N THR A 67 8.26 7.08 -0.01
CA THR A 67 6.88 7.56 0.03
C THR A 67 6.09 6.88 1.15
N LEU A 68 6.18 5.56 1.24
CA LEU A 68 5.42 4.79 2.22
C LEU A 68 5.87 5.11 3.64
N VAL A 69 7.18 5.17 3.90
CA VAL A 69 7.68 5.49 5.26
C VAL A 69 7.24 6.88 5.71
N LYS A 70 7.35 7.91 4.85
CA LYS A 70 6.85 9.25 5.16
C LYS A 70 5.34 9.26 5.45
N ALA A 71 4.57 8.48 4.68
CA ALA A 71 3.13 8.34 4.91
C ALA A 71 2.84 7.70 6.28
N VAL A 72 3.53 6.61 6.61
CA VAL A 72 3.41 5.92 7.90
C VAL A 72 3.74 6.86 9.06
N GLU A 73 4.86 7.58 8.99
CA GLU A 73 5.27 8.56 10.00
C GLU A 73 4.21 9.66 10.17
N ALA A 74 3.69 10.21 9.07
CA ALA A 74 2.67 11.25 9.07
C ALA A 74 1.33 10.79 9.66
N LEU A 75 0.98 9.50 9.51
CA LEU A 75 -0.22 8.89 10.08
C LEU A 75 -0.06 8.67 11.59
N ILE A 76 1.08 8.13 12.02
CA ILE A 76 1.40 7.96 13.45
C ILE A 76 1.43 9.31 14.17
N ALA A 77 2.06 10.33 13.57
CA ALA A 77 2.10 11.68 14.14
C ALA A 77 0.71 12.32 14.29
N ARG A 78 -0.27 11.88 13.49
CA ARG A 78 -1.69 12.31 13.58
C ARG A 78 -2.55 11.41 14.46
N GLY A 79 -1.93 10.47 15.17
CA GLY A 79 -2.58 9.64 16.17
C GLY A 79 -3.22 8.37 15.62
N ALA A 80 -2.85 7.90 14.43
CA ALA A 80 -3.22 6.54 13.99
C ALA A 80 -2.69 5.52 15.00
N LYS A 81 -3.50 4.53 15.36
CA LYS A 81 -3.17 3.52 16.36
C LYS A 81 -2.14 2.52 15.83
N ASP A 82 -2.40 2.00 14.64
CA ASP A 82 -1.53 1.06 13.93
C ASP A 82 -1.57 1.45 12.45
N VAL A 83 -0.46 1.26 11.73
CA VAL A 83 -0.39 1.48 10.29
C VAL A 83 0.04 0.19 9.61
N TYR A 84 -0.76 -0.28 8.66
CA TYR A 84 -0.48 -1.39 7.77
C TYR A 84 -0.29 -0.84 6.36
N ALA A 85 0.40 -1.60 5.51
CA ALA A 85 0.55 -1.26 4.11
C ALA A 85 0.31 -2.47 3.21
N CYS A 86 -0.23 -2.25 2.02
CA CYS A 86 -0.22 -3.25 0.98
C CYS A 86 0.15 -2.64 -0.38
N CYS A 87 0.88 -3.42 -1.18
CA CYS A 87 1.13 -3.08 -2.58
C CYS A 87 1.13 -4.31 -3.48
N THR A 88 0.93 -4.08 -4.78
CA THR A 88 0.99 -5.18 -5.76
C THR A 88 2.43 -5.52 -6.08
N HIS A 89 3.24 -4.53 -6.45
CA HIS A 89 4.59 -4.75 -6.99
C HIS A 89 5.69 -4.33 -5.99
N PRO A 90 6.41 -5.28 -5.38
CA PRO A 90 7.54 -4.98 -4.51
C PRO A 90 8.82 -4.79 -5.34
N VAL A 91 9.04 -3.58 -5.88
CA VAL A 91 10.29 -3.26 -6.59
C VAL A 91 11.47 -3.16 -5.62
N LEU A 92 11.24 -2.65 -4.40
CA LEU A 92 12.17 -2.66 -3.26
C LEU A 92 13.58 -2.14 -3.56
N SER A 93 13.73 -1.12 -4.41
CA SER A 93 15.05 -0.63 -4.82
C SER A 93 15.85 0.06 -3.70
N GLY A 94 17.17 -0.01 -3.82
CA GLY A 94 18.10 0.70 -2.96
C GLY A 94 17.92 0.35 -1.49
N ALA A 95 17.62 1.35 -0.66
CA ALA A 95 17.48 1.18 0.79
C ALA A 95 16.03 0.86 1.24
N ALA A 96 15.17 0.35 0.34
CA ALA A 96 13.76 0.12 0.63
C ALA A 96 13.56 -0.83 1.81
N ARG A 97 14.23 -2.00 1.82
CA ARG A 97 14.17 -2.95 2.92
C ARG A 97 14.51 -2.26 4.25
N GLN A 98 15.67 -1.61 4.34
CA GLN A 98 16.14 -1.00 5.59
C GLN A 98 15.18 0.09 6.07
N ARG A 99 14.63 0.91 5.15
CA ARG A 99 13.65 1.95 5.49
C ARG A 99 12.37 1.36 6.05
N LEU A 100 11.81 0.35 5.39
CA LEU A 100 10.57 -0.30 5.83
C LEU A 100 10.78 -0.99 7.18
N GLU A 101 11.90 -1.69 7.33
CA GLU A 101 12.27 -2.41 8.56
C GLU A 101 12.57 -1.46 9.73
N ALA A 102 13.05 -0.24 9.50
CA ALA A 102 13.24 0.77 10.54
C ALA A 102 11.98 1.59 10.85
N SER A 103 10.97 1.54 9.98
CA SER A 103 9.75 2.35 10.12
C SER A 103 8.81 1.84 11.23
N PRO A 104 7.86 2.68 11.71
CA PRO A 104 6.84 2.26 12.67
C PRO A 104 5.71 1.43 12.04
N LEU A 105 5.86 0.99 10.79
CA LEU A 105 4.87 0.18 10.08
C LEU A 105 4.61 -1.16 10.80
N LYS A 106 3.35 -1.52 11.01
CA LYS A 106 3.01 -2.76 11.71
C LYS A 106 3.29 -4.00 10.86
N GLU A 107 2.86 -3.97 9.61
CA GLU A 107 3.05 -5.03 8.62
C GLU A 107 2.92 -4.45 7.21
N VAL A 108 3.72 -4.96 6.26
CA VAL A 108 3.56 -4.74 4.83
C VAL A 108 3.17 -6.05 4.14
N VAL A 109 2.14 -5.99 3.30
CA VAL A 109 1.70 -7.11 2.46
C VAL A 109 2.01 -6.79 1.01
N VAL A 110 2.81 -7.61 0.36
CA VAL A 110 3.15 -7.47 -1.07
C VAL A 110 2.77 -8.73 -1.83
N THR A 111 2.70 -8.66 -3.16
CA THR A 111 2.55 -9.88 -3.96
C THR A 111 3.89 -10.41 -4.47
N ASN A 112 3.90 -11.62 -5.02
CA ASN A 112 5.07 -12.19 -5.70
C ASN A 112 5.15 -11.85 -7.20
N THR A 113 4.54 -10.75 -7.69
CA THR A 113 4.73 -10.31 -9.09
C THR A 113 6.20 -9.98 -9.40
N ILE A 114 6.95 -9.58 -8.38
CA ILE A 114 8.41 -9.47 -8.42
C ILE A 114 8.95 -10.42 -7.35
N PRO A 115 9.91 -11.30 -7.66
CA PRO A 115 10.51 -12.19 -6.68
C PRO A 115 11.15 -11.39 -5.53
N VAL A 116 10.71 -11.63 -4.30
CA VAL A 116 11.33 -11.04 -3.10
C VAL A 116 12.35 -12.02 -2.55
N ALA A 117 13.63 -11.68 -2.72
CA ALA A 117 14.75 -12.51 -2.26
C ALA A 117 14.74 -12.67 -0.73
N PRO A 118 15.23 -13.79 -0.16
CA PRO A 118 15.24 -14.00 1.29
C PRO A 118 15.88 -12.85 2.08
N GLU A 119 16.94 -12.24 1.55
CA GLU A 119 17.66 -11.09 2.09
C GLU A 119 16.93 -9.75 1.94
N GLU A 120 15.81 -9.69 1.22
CA GLU A 120 14.95 -8.50 1.18
C GLU A 120 13.76 -8.62 2.12
N ARG A 121 13.54 -9.82 2.68
CA ARG A 121 12.46 -10.09 3.63
C ARG A 121 12.84 -9.65 5.04
N PHE A 122 11.83 -9.23 5.77
CA PHE A 122 11.91 -8.92 7.20
C PHE A 122 10.64 -9.41 7.89
N SER A 123 10.67 -9.52 9.22
CA SER A 123 9.63 -10.19 10.03
C SER A 123 8.22 -9.62 9.85
N ARG A 124 8.12 -8.34 9.49
CA ARG A 124 6.86 -7.60 9.27
C ARG A 124 6.44 -7.56 7.79
N MET A 125 7.05 -8.35 6.92
CA MET A 125 6.67 -8.46 5.51
C MET A 125 5.96 -9.79 5.24
N LYS A 126 4.79 -9.73 4.61
CA LYS A 126 4.09 -10.90 4.05
C LYS A 126 4.08 -10.83 2.53
N VAL A 127 4.39 -11.94 1.89
CA VAL A 127 4.33 -12.09 0.43
C VAL A 127 3.17 -13.02 0.09
N LEU A 128 2.18 -12.50 -0.63
CA LEU A 128 1.03 -13.25 -1.13
C LEU A 128 1.28 -13.71 -2.56
N THR A 129 0.88 -14.94 -2.88
CA THR A 129 1.01 -15.45 -4.24
C THR A 129 -0.14 -14.96 -5.12
N VAL A 130 0.18 -14.47 -6.31
CA VAL A 130 -0.79 -14.23 -7.40
C VAL A 130 -0.80 -15.36 -8.43
N ALA A 131 -0.02 -16.43 -8.23
CA ALA A 131 0.02 -17.55 -9.17
C ALA A 131 -1.37 -18.15 -9.47
N PRO A 132 -2.29 -18.34 -8.49
CA PRO A 132 -3.61 -18.87 -8.79
C PRO A 132 -4.43 -17.98 -9.72
N ILE A 133 -4.44 -16.66 -9.51
CA ILE A 133 -5.22 -15.74 -10.36
C ILE A 133 -4.64 -15.62 -11.77
N PHE A 134 -3.31 -15.65 -11.90
CA PHE A 134 -2.66 -15.69 -13.22
C PHE A 134 -2.89 -17.02 -13.94
N GLY A 135 -2.79 -18.15 -13.23
CA GLY A 135 -3.07 -19.47 -13.80
C GLY A 135 -4.50 -19.58 -14.34
N GLU A 136 -5.47 -19.12 -13.55
CA GLU A 136 -6.87 -19.08 -13.97
C GLU A 136 -7.09 -18.12 -15.15
N ALA A 137 -6.44 -16.96 -15.17
CA ALA A 137 -6.51 -16.05 -16.31
C ALA A 137 -5.96 -16.68 -17.60
N ILE A 138 -4.85 -17.41 -17.52
CA ILE A 138 -4.27 -18.15 -18.65
C ILE A 138 -5.24 -19.22 -19.16
N ILE A 139 -5.83 -20.02 -18.26
CA ILE A 139 -6.83 -21.04 -18.64
C ILE A 139 -8.02 -20.39 -19.34
N ARG A 140 -8.57 -19.30 -18.78
CA ARG A 140 -9.70 -18.59 -19.38
C ARG A 140 -9.41 -18.04 -20.77
N ILE A 141 -8.22 -17.48 -20.96
CA ILE A 141 -7.77 -17.01 -22.28
C ILE A 141 -7.65 -18.19 -23.25
N HIS A 142 -7.11 -19.32 -22.79
CA HIS A 142 -6.95 -20.52 -23.62
C HIS A 142 -8.29 -21.13 -24.05
N GLU A 143 -9.27 -21.13 -23.15
CA GLU A 143 -10.59 -21.75 -23.33
C GLU A 143 -11.65 -20.76 -23.86
N ASP A 144 -11.27 -19.54 -24.26
CA ASP A 144 -12.17 -18.45 -24.68
C ASP A 144 -13.28 -18.12 -23.65
N ILE A 145 -12.97 -18.28 -22.36
CA ILE A 145 -13.85 -17.96 -21.23
C ILE A 145 -13.58 -16.51 -20.79
N SER A 146 -14.63 -15.80 -20.36
CA SER A 146 -14.50 -14.42 -19.87
C SER A 146 -13.52 -14.31 -18.67
N VAL A 147 -12.48 -13.50 -18.84
CA VAL A 147 -11.51 -13.13 -17.79
C VAL A 147 -12.13 -12.14 -16.78
N SER A 148 -13.10 -11.32 -17.20
CA SER A 148 -13.71 -10.27 -16.36
C SER A 148 -14.33 -10.81 -15.07
N ARG A 149 -14.79 -12.07 -15.10
CA ARG A 149 -15.33 -12.79 -13.93
C ARG A 149 -14.32 -13.00 -12.80
N LEU A 150 -13.01 -12.78 -13.03
CA LEU A 150 -12.00 -12.82 -11.96
C LEU A 150 -12.00 -11.59 -11.06
N PHE A 151 -12.72 -10.53 -11.45
CA PHE A 151 -12.73 -9.24 -10.76
C PHE A 151 -14.09 -8.88 -10.14
N GLU A 152 -15.10 -9.75 -10.35
CA GLU A 152 -16.42 -9.72 -9.71
C GLU A 152 -16.37 -10.43 -8.34
#